data_AF-A0A3A8KVB2-F1
#
_entry.id   AF-A0A3A8KVB2-F1
#
_cell.length_a   1.000
_cell.length_b   1.000
_cell.length_c   1.000
_cell.angle_alpha   90.00
_cell.angle_beta   90.00
_cell.angle_gamma   90.00
#
_symmetry.space_group_name_H-M   'P 1'
#
loop_
_entity.id
_entity.type
_entity.pdbx_description
1 polymer ?
#
loop_
_entity_poly.entity_id
_entity_poly.type
_entity_poly.pdbx_seq_one_letter_code
_entity_poly.pdbx_strand_id
1 'polypeptide(L)'
;MMEGGGVVDHIARNGIQVAYGASGRVVDNEVTGHAYTGGEDTGSGILVVGGSFYGVGRALCLGLIIQGNEVTGNDVGINLAQGEGAGFNAPSEPTRIQVLDNVLRNGALTNRSVYQAGIYDSGTGNLISRNRVSGDGYDPAAHPGEAFAVDVKTVGAERQVAFATPARAVDVGTCSEALVVQGRDVAGNLAPLVDPKVELSASVGGASFHLRSDCSDAAVASVDLAGAQREAVFYVRAAASGVLTVTATGDGESTTQDLTVR
;
A
#
# COMPACT_ATOMS: atom_id res chain seq x y z
N MET A 1 -11.79 19.57 0.62
CA MET A 1 -10.96 19.77 -0.57
C MET A 1 -9.77 20.63 -0.21
N MET A 2 -8.56 20.19 -0.55
CA MET A 2 -7.30 20.93 -0.42
C MET A 2 -6.73 21.13 -1.82
N GLU A 3 -6.46 22.38 -2.21
CA GLU A 3 -6.00 22.73 -3.56
C GLU A 3 -4.58 23.30 -3.56
N GLY A 4 -3.73 22.73 -4.40
CA GLY A 4 -2.35 23.14 -4.63
C GLY A 4 -2.17 24.11 -5.79
N GLY A 5 -3.23 24.49 -6.50
CA GLY A 5 -3.19 25.49 -7.59
C GLY A 5 -2.61 24.99 -8.92
N GLY A 6 -2.34 23.70 -9.05
CA GLY A 6 -1.80 23.08 -10.26
C GLY A 6 -0.28 23.22 -10.38
N VAL A 7 0.21 23.08 -11.61
CA VAL A 7 1.64 23.10 -11.93
C VAL A 7 2.22 24.50 -11.73
N VAL A 8 3.21 24.62 -10.85
CA VAL A 8 3.93 25.88 -10.58
C VAL A 8 5.45 25.66 -10.52
N ASP A 9 6.22 26.72 -10.75
CA ASP A 9 7.69 26.69 -10.81
C ASP A 9 8.39 27.42 -9.65
N HIS A 10 7.62 28.07 -8.77
CA HIS A 10 8.15 28.97 -7.75
C HIS A 10 7.99 28.48 -6.31
N ILE A 11 7.19 27.43 -6.06
CA ILE A 11 7.03 26.85 -4.73
C ILE A 11 6.57 25.38 -4.80
N ALA A 12 7.27 24.49 -4.09
CA ALA A 12 6.79 23.15 -3.80
C ALA A 12 5.83 23.20 -2.60
N ARG A 13 4.54 22.94 -2.84
CA ARG A 13 3.50 22.95 -1.80
C ARG A 13 3.02 21.54 -1.52
N ASN A 14 2.79 21.22 -0.26
CA ASN A 14 2.11 20.00 0.15
C ASN A 14 0.63 20.28 0.44
N GLY A 15 -0.21 19.27 0.26
CA GLY A 15 -1.61 19.32 0.68
C GLY A 15 -1.74 19.06 2.18
N ILE A 16 -2.02 17.81 2.54
CA ILE A 16 -2.09 17.39 3.95
C ILE A 16 -0.70 16.95 4.38
N GLN A 17 -0.13 17.59 5.42
CA GLN A 17 1.15 17.19 5.99
C GLN A 17 0.98 16.69 7.44
N VAL A 18 1.42 15.46 7.69
CA VAL A 18 1.49 14.86 9.03
C VAL A 18 2.96 14.68 9.38
N ALA A 19 3.43 15.36 10.43
CA ALA A 19 4.86 15.53 10.66
C ALA A 19 5.30 15.16 12.07
N TYR A 20 6.53 14.65 12.16
CA TYR A 20 7.37 14.69 13.36
C TYR A 20 6.75 14.08 14.62
N GLY A 21 6.28 12.84 14.52
CA GLY A 21 5.68 12.10 15.64
C GLY A 21 4.17 12.23 15.73
N ALA A 22 3.54 12.99 14.83
CA ALA A 22 2.09 13.05 14.77
C ALA A 22 1.48 11.67 14.40
N SER A 23 0.36 11.36 15.04
CA SER A 23 -0.46 10.18 14.78
C SER A 23 -1.90 10.61 14.48
N GLY A 24 -2.72 9.71 13.95
CA GLY A 24 -4.09 10.02 13.56
C GLY A 24 -4.56 9.35 12.28
N ARG A 25 -5.55 9.97 11.64
CA ARG A 25 -6.24 9.45 10.47
C ARG A 25 -6.43 10.57 9.44
N VAL A 26 -6.10 10.30 8.19
CA VAL A 26 -6.37 11.16 7.03
C VAL A 26 -7.34 10.40 6.14
N VAL A 27 -8.63 10.67 6.30
CA VAL A 27 -9.70 9.83 5.73
C VAL A 27 -10.70 10.66 4.96
N ASP A 28 -11.10 10.17 3.78
CA ASP A 28 -12.15 10.72 2.92
C ASP A 28 -11.95 12.20 2.54
N ASN A 29 -10.71 12.58 2.21
CA ASN A 29 -10.37 13.91 1.73
C ASN A 29 -10.19 13.95 0.21
N GLU A 30 -10.44 15.11 -0.37
CA GLU A 30 -10.03 15.45 -1.73
C GLU A 30 -8.81 16.38 -1.67
N VAL A 31 -7.71 16.00 -2.34
CA VAL A 31 -6.44 16.74 -2.36
C VAL A 31 -5.91 16.82 -3.79
N THR A 32 -5.72 18.03 -4.32
CA THR A 32 -5.46 18.20 -5.74
C THR A 32 -4.42 19.25 -6.11
N GLY A 33 -3.66 19.00 -7.18
CA GLY A 33 -2.90 20.03 -7.88
C GLY A 33 -1.63 20.49 -7.16
N HIS A 34 -0.99 19.64 -6.38
CA HIS A 34 0.31 19.91 -5.77
C HIS A 34 1.43 19.45 -6.71
N ALA A 35 1.74 20.24 -7.73
CA ALA A 35 2.74 19.91 -8.74
C ALA A 35 3.78 21.04 -8.90
N TYR A 36 5.06 20.68 -8.87
CA TYR A 36 6.19 21.61 -8.88
C TYR A 36 7.18 21.28 -10.01
N THR A 37 7.59 22.30 -10.76
CA THR A 37 8.54 22.15 -11.89
C THR A 37 9.87 22.86 -11.70
N GLY A 38 10.11 23.45 -10.52
CA GLY A 38 11.33 24.22 -10.26
C GLY A 38 12.60 23.36 -10.04
N GLY A 39 12.49 22.02 -10.12
CA GLY A 39 13.61 21.13 -10.37
C GLY A 39 14.38 20.60 -9.15
N GLU A 40 13.96 20.94 -7.93
CA GLU A 40 14.68 20.56 -6.69
C GLU A 40 13.83 19.76 -5.69
N ASP A 41 12.51 19.87 -5.77
CA ASP A 41 11.56 19.34 -4.79
C ASP A 41 10.36 18.67 -5.46
N THR A 42 9.44 18.12 -4.65
CA THR A 42 8.17 17.57 -5.12
C THR A 42 6.99 18.22 -4.38
N GLY A 43 5.88 18.45 -5.08
CA GLY A 43 4.60 18.73 -4.45
C GLY A 43 3.91 17.43 -4.04
N SER A 44 3.68 17.23 -2.74
CA SER A 44 2.98 16.04 -2.25
C SER A 44 1.51 16.33 -2.00
N GLY A 45 0.61 15.45 -2.44
CA GLY A 45 -0.80 15.52 -2.04
C GLY A 45 -0.94 15.31 -0.54
N ILE A 46 -0.57 14.11 -0.07
CA ILE A 46 -0.49 13.79 1.36
C ILE A 46 0.96 13.44 1.70
N LEU A 47 1.58 14.20 2.59
CA LEU A 47 2.96 13.98 3.06
C LEU A 47 2.95 13.49 4.51
N VAL A 48 3.58 12.35 4.75
CA VAL A 48 4.01 11.92 6.08
C VAL A 48 5.51 12.10 6.17
N VAL A 49 5.95 12.98 7.06
CA VAL A 49 7.37 13.36 7.18
C VAL A 49 7.89 13.19 8.60
N GLY A 50 9.00 12.48 8.76
CA GLY A 50 9.49 12.13 10.10
C GLY A 50 10.87 11.51 10.12
N GLY A 51 11.45 11.43 11.32
CA GLY A 51 12.74 10.81 11.58
C GLY A 51 13.93 11.78 11.58
N SER A 52 15.05 11.26 12.10
CA SER A 52 16.26 12.04 12.41
C SER A 52 16.97 12.65 11.19
N PHE A 53 16.66 12.19 9.97
CA PHE A 53 17.13 12.83 8.74
C PHE A 53 16.71 14.30 8.65
N TYR A 54 15.51 14.63 9.15
CA TYR A 54 14.96 15.98 9.13
C TYR A 54 15.41 16.86 10.30
N GLY A 55 16.39 16.40 11.09
CA GLY A 55 17.02 17.15 12.17
C GLY A 55 16.70 16.63 13.57
N VAL A 56 17.37 17.23 14.55
CA VAL A 56 17.26 16.84 15.96
C VAL A 56 15.83 17.03 16.47
N GLY A 57 15.30 16.01 17.16
CA GLY A 57 13.97 16.04 17.76
C GLY A 57 12.80 15.77 16.79
N ARG A 58 13.08 15.43 15.52
CA ARG A 58 12.06 15.02 14.55
C ARG A 58 11.77 13.53 14.67
N ALA A 59 10.66 13.18 15.32
CA ALA A 59 10.26 11.79 15.51
C ALA A 59 9.64 11.17 14.25
N LEU A 60 9.63 9.84 14.17
CA LEU A 60 8.85 9.09 13.19
C LEU A 60 7.35 9.21 13.52
N CYS A 61 6.52 9.37 12.50
CA CYS A 61 5.08 9.19 12.56
C CYS A 61 4.75 7.70 12.49
N LEU A 62 3.91 7.23 13.41
CA LEU A 62 3.60 5.81 13.58
C LEU A 62 2.09 5.57 13.52
N GLY A 63 1.67 4.44 12.96
CA GLY A 63 0.29 3.93 13.07
C GLY A 63 -0.78 4.82 12.41
N LEU A 64 -0.40 5.66 11.44
CA LEU A 64 -1.36 6.49 10.70
C LEU A 64 -2.28 5.63 9.83
N ILE A 65 -3.51 6.08 9.66
CA ILE A 65 -4.44 5.53 8.66
C ILE A 65 -4.72 6.61 7.61
N ILE A 66 -4.30 6.36 6.37
CA ILE A 66 -4.59 7.19 5.20
C ILE A 66 -5.55 6.39 4.32
N GLN A 67 -6.83 6.73 4.34
CA GLN A 67 -7.86 5.88 3.74
C GLN A 67 -8.93 6.63 2.95
N GLY A 68 -9.33 6.08 1.80
CA GLY A 68 -10.50 6.59 1.07
C GLY A 68 -10.35 7.99 0.48
N ASN A 69 -9.12 8.53 0.42
CA ASN A 69 -8.89 9.87 -0.13
C ASN A 69 -8.86 9.84 -1.66
N GLU A 70 -9.31 10.93 -2.29
CA GLU A 70 -9.13 11.21 -3.71
C GLU A 70 -7.98 12.22 -3.89
N VAL A 71 -6.89 11.79 -4.52
CA VAL A 71 -5.63 12.52 -4.57
C VAL A 71 -5.20 12.70 -6.03
N THR A 72 -5.33 13.90 -6.58
CA THR A 72 -5.23 14.12 -8.03
C THR A 72 -4.22 15.19 -8.44
N GLY A 73 -3.48 14.97 -9.53
CA GLY A 73 -2.59 15.98 -10.13
C GLY A 73 -1.44 16.44 -9.21
N ASN A 74 -0.92 15.55 -8.36
CA ASN A 74 0.20 15.83 -7.47
C ASN A 74 1.48 15.16 -7.99
N ASP A 75 2.66 15.72 -7.72
CA ASP A 75 3.92 15.06 -8.12
C ASP A 75 4.07 13.73 -7.37
N VAL A 76 3.89 13.76 -6.05
CA VAL A 76 3.73 12.54 -5.25
C VAL A 76 2.33 12.53 -4.66
N GLY A 77 1.53 11.52 -5.00
CA GLY A 77 0.16 11.43 -4.48
C GLY A 77 0.14 11.28 -2.96
N ILE A 78 0.67 10.16 -2.47
CA ILE A 78 0.88 9.91 -1.03
C ILE A 78 2.37 9.62 -0.81
N ASN A 79 3.01 10.45 -0.01
CA ASN A 79 4.45 10.45 0.23
C ASN A 79 4.74 10.07 1.68
N LEU A 80 5.17 8.84 1.94
CA LEU A 80 5.67 8.43 3.25
C LEU A 80 7.18 8.68 3.31
N ALA A 81 7.57 9.95 3.42
CA ALA A 81 8.96 10.39 3.47
C ALA A 81 9.51 10.38 4.91
N GLN A 82 9.84 9.19 5.42
CA GLN A 82 10.41 9.03 6.75
C GLN A 82 11.84 8.49 6.69
N GLY A 83 12.78 9.22 7.29
CA GLY A 83 14.21 8.94 7.12
C GLY A 83 15.02 9.11 8.39
N GLU A 84 16.04 8.27 8.55
CA GLU A 84 16.96 8.31 9.67
C GLU A 84 18.43 8.49 9.25
N GLY A 85 19.17 9.20 10.11
CA GLY A 85 20.58 9.56 9.86
C GLY A 85 20.75 10.49 8.66
N ALA A 86 21.99 10.81 8.30
CA ALA A 86 22.29 11.75 7.21
C ALA A 86 22.01 11.21 5.80
N GLY A 87 21.84 9.89 5.65
CA GLY A 87 21.71 9.21 4.36
C GLY A 87 20.28 8.86 3.93
N PHE A 88 19.26 9.42 4.59
CA PHE A 88 17.85 9.05 4.38
C PHE A 88 17.64 7.52 4.46
N ASN A 89 18.14 6.92 5.55
CA ASN A 89 17.96 5.48 5.76
C ASN A 89 16.50 5.20 6.10
N ALA A 90 16.02 4.02 5.70
CA ALA A 90 14.67 3.58 6.07
C ALA A 90 14.52 3.59 7.60
N PRO A 91 13.31 3.84 8.14
CA PRO A 91 13.06 3.80 9.58
C PRO A 91 13.59 2.51 10.22
N SER A 92 14.32 2.62 11.33
CA SER A 92 14.87 1.45 12.03
C SER A 92 13.82 0.60 12.75
N GLU A 93 12.60 1.11 12.90
CA GLU A 93 11.46 0.39 13.48
C GLU A 93 10.23 0.41 12.56
N PRO A 94 9.35 -0.62 12.62
CA PRO A 94 8.13 -0.64 11.84
C PRO A 94 7.20 0.54 12.16
N THR A 95 6.95 1.38 11.15
CA THR A 95 6.10 2.57 11.29
C THR A 95 4.61 2.23 11.24
N ARG A 96 4.24 1.08 10.65
CA ARG A 96 2.87 0.52 10.67
C ARG A 96 1.79 1.48 10.16
N ILE A 97 2.15 2.36 9.22
CA ILE A 97 1.22 3.24 8.52
C ILE A 97 0.40 2.39 7.54
N GLN A 98 -0.89 2.68 7.47
CA GLN A 98 -1.83 2.02 6.56
C GLN A 98 -2.29 3.01 5.51
N VAL A 99 -2.05 2.69 4.25
CA VAL A 99 -2.50 3.44 3.06
C VAL A 99 -3.49 2.55 2.33
N LEU A 100 -4.78 2.80 2.51
CA LEU A 100 -5.86 1.87 2.13
C LEU A 100 -6.90 2.54 1.24
N ASP A 101 -7.36 1.87 0.20
CA ASP A 101 -8.56 2.27 -0.55
C ASP A 101 -8.55 3.71 -1.10
N ASN A 102 -7.37 4.33 -1.26
CA ASN A 102 -7.28 5.68 -1.83
C ASN A 102 -7.37 5.62 -3.36
N VAL A 103 -7.76 6.72 -3.97
CA VAL A 103 -7.80 6.88 -5.42
C VAL A 103 -6.82 7.98 -5.81
N LEU A 104 -5.77 7.61 -6.53
CA LEU A 104 -4.68 8.50 -6.92
C LEU A 104 -4.62 8.62 -8.44
N ARG A 105 -4.63 9.85 -8.96
CA ARG A 105 -4.59 10.09 -10.41
C ARG A 105 -3.67 11.23 -10.78
N ASN A 106 -2.76 11.04 -11.72
CA ASN A 106 -2.06 12.17 -12.35
C ASN A 106 -1.97 11.93 -13.86
N GLY A 107 -2.51 12.86 -14.64
CA GLY A 107 -2.57 12.75 -16.10
C GLY A 107 -1.31 13.22 -16.83
N ALA A 108 -0.31 13.75 -16.13
CA ALA A 108 0.90 14.28 -16.76
C ALA A 108 2.14 14.03 -15.91
N LEU A 109 3.25 13.71 -16.58
CA LEU A 109 4.58 13.71 -15.97
C LEU A 109 5.12 15.15 -15.98
N THR A 110 5.04 15.83 -14.84
CA THR A 110 5.40 17.25 -14.67
C THR A 110 6.73 17.43 -13.96
N ASN A 111 7.06 16.57 -12.99
CA ASN A 111 8.27 16.69 -12.19
C ASN A 111 9.39 15.73 -12.64
N ARG A 112 9.78 15.84 -13.91
CA ARG A 112 10.74 14.93 -14.57
C ARG A 112 12.15 14.96 -13.96
N SER A 113 12.54 16.09 -13.40
CA SER A 113 13.91 16.32 -12.92
C SER A 113 14.15 15.81 -11.51
N VAL A 114 13.11 15.52 -10.74
CA VAL A 114 13.22 15.10 -9.34
C VAL A 114 12.62 13.71 -9.19
N TYR A 115 11.29 13.62 -9.16
CA TYR A 115 10.60 12.38 -8.83
C TYR A 115 9.09 12.52 -9.01
N GLN A 116 8.42 11.47 -9.52
CA GLN A 116 6.96 11.44 -9.61
C GLN A 116 6.40 10.05 -9.31
N ALA A 117 5.48 9.96 -8.35
CA ALA A 117 4.89 8.68 -7.97
C ALA A 117 3.45 8.79 -7.45
N GLY A 118 2.65 7.75 -7.65
CA GLY A 118 1.35 7.64 -6.98
C GLY A 118 1.54 7.53 -5.47
N ILE A 119 2.27 6.51 -5.04
CA ILE A 119 2.62 6.30 -3.64
C ILE A 119 4.13 6.09 -3.52
N TYR A 120 4.78 6.84 -2.64
CA TYR A 120 6.15 6.59 -2.20
C TYR A 120 6.17 6.10 -0.76
N ASP A 121 6.97 5.07 -0.49
CA ASP A 121 7.22 4.54 0.85
C ASP A 121 8.71 4.40 1.12
N SER A 122 9.23 5.20 2.05
CA SER A 122 10.61 5.08 2.55
C SER A 122 10.85 3.78 3.34
N GLY A 123 9.78 3.06 3.67
CA GLY A 123 9.81 1.70 4.19
C GLY A 123 9.52 1.56 5.70
N THR A 124 9.74 0.33 6.10
CA THR A 124 9.58 -0.38 7.38
C THR A 124 8.13 -0.59 7.81
N GLY A 125 7.55 -1.68 7.32
CA GLY A 125 6.36 -2.33 7.90
C GLY A 125 5.04 -1.61 7.66
N ASN A 126 4.93 -0.87 6.55
CA ASN A 126 3.70 -0.20 6.14
C ASN A 126 2.80 -1.14 5.34
N LEU A 127 1.49 -0.91 5.43
CA LEU A 127 0.48 -1.61 4.66
C LEU A 127 -0.05 -0.70 3.56
N ILE A 128 0.21 -1.03 2.30
CA ILE A 128 -0.26 -0.30 1.13
C ILE A 128 -1.13 -1.24 0.33
N SER A 129 -2.46 -1.14 0.45
CA SER A 129 -3.37 -2.14 -0.13
C SER A 129 -4.65 -1.52 -0.68
N ARG A 130 -5.17 -2.08 -1.78
CA ARG A 130 -6.43 -1.69 -2.43
C ARG A 130 -6.53 -0.23 -2.88
N ASN A 131 -5.42 0.49 -2.98
CA ASN A 131 -5.37 1.80 -3.62
C ASN A 131 -5.52 1.68 -5.14
N ARG A 132 -6.17 2.65 -5.77
CA ARG A 132 -6.28 2.76 -7.24
C ARG A 132 -5.37 3.87 -7.71
N VAL A 133 -4.23 3.51 -8.30
CA VAL A 133 -3.29 4.46 -8.90
C VAL A 133 -3.44 4.43 -10.42
N SER A 134 -3.58 5.58 -11.06
CA SER A 134 -3.77 5.67 -12.51
C SER A 134 -3.31 7.00 -13.11
N GLY A 135 -3.26 7.04 -14.44
CA GLY A 135 -2.89 8.22 -15.22
C GLY A 135 -1.43 8.21 -15.63
N ASP A 136 -1.15 8.88 -16.76
CA ASP A 136 0.16 8.90 -17.42
C ASP A 136 1.29 9.37 -16.50
N GLY A 137 1.01 10.32 -15.60
CA GLY A 137 1.98 10.84 -14.64
C GLY A 137 2.44 9.82 -13.59
N TYR A 138 1.75 8.69 -13.43
CA TYR A 138 2.15 7.61 -12.51
C TYR A 138 2.37 6.28 -13.25
N ASP A 139 2.44 6.30 -14.59
CA ASP A 139 2.55 5.09 -15.39
C ASP A 139 4.02 4.74 -15.70
N PRO A 140 4.61 3.72 -15.04
CA PRO A 140 5.99 3.29 -15.31
C PRO A 140 6.15 2.63 -16.69
N ALA A 141 5.07 2.18 -17.35
CA ALA A 141 5.16 1.66 -18.71
C ALA A 141 5.23 2.79 -19.73
N ALA A 142 4.53 3.91 -19.48
CA ALA A 142 4.61 5.11 -20.30
C ALA A 142 5.93 5.87 -20.10
N HIS A 143 6.41 5.97 -18.85
CA HIS A 143 7.63 6.71 -18.49
C HIS A 143 8.59 5.87 -17.61
N PRO A 144 9.31 4.89 -18.20
CA PRO A 144 10.18 3.99 -17.45
C PRO A 144 11.30 4.73 -16.71
N GLY A 145 11.36 4.55 -15.39
CA GLY A 145 12.38 5.16 -14.53
C GLY A 145 12.12 6.63 -14.15
N GLU A 146 11.05 7.23 -14.66
CA GLU A 146 10.65 8.61 -14.34
C GLU A 146 9.33 8.66 -13.55
N ALA A 147 8.37 7.77 -13.86
CA ALA A 147 7.10 7.65 -13.16
C ALA A 147 6.98 6.31 -12.43
N PHE A 148 6.35 6.33 -11.25
CA PHE A 148 6.09 5.14 -10.46
C PHE A 148 4.65 5.09 -9.97
N ALA A 149 3.97 3.94 -10.11
CA ALA A 149 2.63 3.78 -9.54
C ALA A 149 2.70 3.68 -8.00
N VAL A 150 3.51 2.73 -7.53
CA VAL A 150 3.85 2.53 -6.11
C VAL A 150 5.33 2.20 -6.06
N ASP A 151 6.09 2.97 -5.31
CA ASP A 151 7.52 2.78 -5.10
C ASP A 151 7.81 2.63 -3.60
N VAL A 152 8.48 1.53 -3.26
CA VAL A 152 8.71 1.13 -1.87
C VAL A 152 10.18 0.74 -1.72
N LYS A 153 10.85 1.35 -0.73
CA LYS A 153 12.21 0.99 -0.37
C LYS A 153 12.23 -0.34 0.38
N THR A 154 12.64 -1.40 -0.32
CA THR A 154 12.77 -2.75 0.26
C THR A 154 14.06 -2.95 1.04
N VAL A 155 14.07 -3.94 1.94
CA VAL A 155 15.20 -4.38 2.77
C VAL A 155 15.51 -5.84 2.47
N GLY A 156 16.72 -6.11 2.00
CA GLY A 156 17.18 -7.47 1.68
C GLY A 156 16.51 -8.06 0.43
N ALA A 157 16.92 -9.29 0.09
CA ALA A 157 16.40 -10.00 -1.07
C ALA A 157 15.28 -10.99 -0.72
N GLU A 158 15.24 -11.47 0.53
CA GLU A 158 14.27 -12.45 1.03
C GLU A 158 12.83 -11.94 0.92
N ARG A 159 11.90 -12.84 0.59
CA ARG A 159 10.49 -12.55 0.31
C ARG A 159 9.58 -13.48 1.08
N GLN A 160 8.42 -12.96 1.47
CA GLN A 160 7.38 -13.69 2.19
C GLN A 160 5.99 -13.20 1.75
N VAL A 161 4.99 -14.07 1.84
CA VAL A 161 3.58 -13.70 1.69
C VAL A 161 2.98 -13.31 3.05
N ALA A 162 2.11 -12.31 3.07
CA ALA A 162 1.41 -11.87 4.27
C ALA A 162 -0.05 -11.49 3.97
N PHE A 163 -0.94 -11.68 4.95
CA PHE A 163 -2.29 -11.12 4.87
C PHE A 163 -2.24 -9.58 5.00
N ALA A 164 -2.95 -8.91 4.10
CA ALA A 164 -3.14 -7.46 4.04
C ALA A 164 -4.50 -7.02 4.63
N THR A 165 -5.35 -7.98 5.01
CA THR A 165 -6.59 -7.74 5.75
C THR A 165 -6.49 -8.29 7.17
N PRO A 166 -7.20 -7.72 8.15
CA PRO A 166 -7.32 -8.31 9.47
C PRO A 166 -8.19 -9.58 9.45
N ALA A 167 -8.08 -10.39 10.51
CA ALA A 167 -8.98 -11.51 10.78
C ALA A 167 -10.44 -11.03 10.91
N ARG A 168 -11.40 -11.84 10.47
CA ARG A 168 -12.83 -11.49 10.46
C ARG A 168 -13.74 -12.67 10.78
N ALA A 169 -15.03 -12.38 10.95
CA ALA A 169 -16.08 -13.39 11.04
C ALA A 169 -16.70 -13.69 9.67
N VAL A 170 -17.17 -14.91 9.46
CA VAL A 170 -17.92 -15.35 8.27
C VAL A 170 -19.02 -16.31 8.71
N ASP A 171 -20.19 -16.25 8.07
CA ASP A 171 -21.26 -17.20 8.37
C ASP A 171 -21.12 -18.48 7.53
N VAL A 172 -21.47 -19.63 8.09
CA VAL A 172 -21.42 -20.92 7.38
C VAL A 172 -22.16 -20.84 6.04
N GLY A 173 -21.51 -21.31 4.98
CA GLY A 173 -22.10 -21.37 3.64
C GLY A 173 -22.25 -20.03 2.93
N THR A 174 -21.80 -18.92 3.54
CA THR A 174 -21.80 -17.57 2.94
C THR A 174 -20.39 -17.21 2.45
N CYS A 175 -20.32 -16.42 1.38
CA CYS A 175 -19.05 -15.89 0.90
C CYS A 175 -18.52 -14.83 1.88
N SER A 176 -17.24 -14.91 2.25
CA SER A 176 -16.62 -13.93 3.14
C SER A 176 -16.56 -12.53 2.51
N GLU A 177 -16.21 -11.52 3.31
CA GLU A 177 -15.59 -10.31 2.74
C GLU A 177 -14.24 -10.65 2.09
N ALA A 178 -13.69 -9.71 1.32
CA ALA A 178 -12.41 -9.85 0.65
C ALA A 178 -11.26 -10.13 1.63
N LEU A 179 -10.57 -11.25 1.43
CA LEU A 179 -9.23 -11.49 1.96
C LEU A 179 -8.21 -10.99 0.94
N VAL A 180 -7.16 -10.36 1.43
CA VAL A 180 -6.06 -9.87 0.59
C VAL A 180 -4.75 -10.45 1.10
N VAL A 181 -3.95 -10.99 0.18
CA VAL A 181 -2.56 -11.39 0.42
C VAL A 181 -1.63 -10.52 -0.41
N GLN A 182 -0.44 -10.26 0.14
CA GLN A 182 0.58 -9.41 -0.46
C GLN A 182 1.97 -10.03 -0.31
N GLY A 183 2.81 -9.77 -1.31
CA GLY A 183 4.25 -10.03 -1.21
C GLY A 183 4.94 -8.97 -0.36
N ARG A 184 5.84 -9.39 0.52
CA ARG A 184 6.63 -8.53 1.39
C ARG A 184 8.07 -8.98 1.47
N ASP A 185 8.95 -8.05 1.83
CA ASP A 185 10.28 -8.40 2.30
C ASP A 185 10.28 -8.76 3.79
N VAL A 186 11.47 -9.06 4.34
CA VAL A 186 11.67 -9.44 5.75
C VAL A 186 11.36 -8.32 6.75
N ALA A 187 11.40 -7.06 6.32
CA ALA A 187 11.03 -5.91 7.14
C ALA A 187 9.52 -5.58 7.06
N GLY A 188 8.77 -6.37 6.28
CA GLY A 188 7.33 -6.19 6.09
C GLY A 188 6.99 -5.10 5.08
N ASN A 189 7.95 -4.66 4.25
CA ASN A 189 7.68 -3.70 3.17
C ASN A 189 7.09 -4.42 1.98
N LEU A 190 6.25 -3.74 1.22
CA LEU A 190 5.73 -4.25 -0.03
C LEU A 190 6.86 -4.64 -0.98
N ALA A 191 6.86 -5.89 -1.45
CA ALA A 191 7.92 -6.40 -2.31
C ALA A 191 7.38 -7.51 -3.22
N PRO A 192 7.78 -7.59 -4.51
CA PRO A 192 7.36 -8.71 -5.37
C PRO A 192 7.90 -10.04 -4.85
N LEU A 193 7.11 -11.09 -4.93
CA LEU A 193 7.61 -12.47 -4.83
C LEU A 193 8.47 -12.83 -6.05
N VAL A 194 9.29 -13.86 -5.93
CA VAL A 194 10.03 -14.45 -7.05
C VAL A 194 9.06 -15.17 -7.97
N ASP A 195 8.21 -16.03 -7.42
CA ASP A 195 7.02 -16.56 -8.09
C ASP A 195 5.79 -15.79 -7.58
N PRO A 196 5.06 -15.06 -8.44
CA PRO A 196 3.87 -14.32 -8.00
C PRO A 196 2.73 -15.24 -7.53
N LYS A 197 2.81 -16.55 -7.75
CA LYS A 197 1.78 -17.50 -7.36
C LYS A 197 1.76 -17.74 -5.84
N VAL A 198 0.57 -17.69 -5.26
CA VAL A 198 0.28 -18.00 -3.87
C VAL A 198 -0.71 -19.14 -3.78
N GLU A 199 -0.30 -20.26 -3.20
CA GLU A 199 -1.16 -21.40 -2.91
C GLU A 199 -2.02 -21.14 -1.67
N LEU A 200 -3.27 -21.57 -1.71
CA LEU A 200 -4.27 -21.38 -0.65
C LEU A 200 -4.72 -22.72 -0.09
N SER A 201 -4.77 -22.82 1.24
CA SER A 201 -5.32 -23.97 1.94
C SER A 201 -6.06 -23.54 3.21
N ALA A 202 -6.85 -24.44 3.78
CA ALA A 202 -7.56 -24.18 5.02
C ALA A 202 -7.51 -25.40 5.96
N SER A 203 -7.71 -25.16 7.25
CA SER A 203 -7.81 -26.20 8.27
C SER A 203 -8.97 -27.18 8.04
N VAL A 204 -8.89 -28.34 8.70
CA VAL A 204 -9.89 -29.42 8.60
C VAL A 204 -11.28 -28.90 8.97
N GLY A 205 -12.29 -29.26 8.17
CA GLY A 205 -13.63 -28.66 8.20
C GLY A 205 -14.03 -28.08 6.84
N GLY A 206 -13.04 -27.80 5.99
CA GLY A 206 -13.21 -27.49 4.57
C GLY A 206 -13.66 -26.06 4.30
N ALA A 207 -12.99 -25.41 3.35
CA ALA A 207 -13.42 -24.16 2.75
C ALA A 207 -13.12 -24.19 1.25
N SER A 208 -13.89 -23.46 0.47
CA SER A 208 -13.57 -23.17 -0.93
C SER A 208 -13.11 -21.73 -1.09
N PHE A 209 -12.10 -21.52 -1.93
CA PHE A 209 -11.59 -20.21 -2.27
C PHE A 209 -12.15 -19.76 -3.61
N HIS A 210 -12.45 -18.48 -3.73
CA HIS A 210 -13.15 -17.89 -4.87
C HIS A 210 -12.54 -16.54 -5.23
N LEU A 211 -12.64 -16.15 -6.49
CA LEU A 211 -12.19 -14.85 -7.00
C LEU A 211 -13.32 -13.82 -7.05
N ARG A 212 -14.58 -14.25 -6.97
CA ARG A 212 -15.75 -13.36 -6.91
C ARG A 212 -16.28 -13.21 -5.49
N SER A 213 -16.76 -12.01 -5.19
CA SER A 213 -17.31 -11.64 -3.89
C SER A 213 -18.60 -12.36 -3.52
N ASP A 214 -19.25 -13.01 -4.49
CA ASP A 214 -20.45 -13.83 -4.30
C ASP A 214 -20.15 -15.33 -4.34
N CYS A 215 -18.88 -15.72 -4.48
CA CYS A 215 -18.43 -17.10 -4.63
C CYS A 215 -19.16 -17.85 -5.76
N SER A 216 -19.60 -17.14 -6.81
CA SER A 216 -20.32 -17.75 -7.94
C SER A 216 -19.40 -18.50 -8.92
N ASP A 217 -18.09 -18.27 -8.82
CA ASP A 217 -17.07 -18.86 -9.67
C ASP A 217 -16.60 -20.23 -9.18
N ALA A 218 -15.89 -20.95 -10.04
CA ALA A 218 -15.27 -22.22 -9.67
C ALA A 218 -14.26 -22.01 -8.54
N ALA A 219 -14.19 -22.99 -7.63
CA ALA A 219 -13.22 -22.94 -6.55
C ALA A 219 -11.78 -22.95 -7.10
N VAL A 220 -10.93 -22.12 -6.53
CA VAL A 220 -9.49 -22.05 -6.83
C VAL A 220 -8.67 -22.63 -5.68
N ALA A 221 -7.43 -23.02 -5.97
CA ALA A 221 -6.45 -23.45 -4.98
C ALA A 221 -5.25 -22.49 -4.87
N SER A 222 -5.18 -21.49 -5.75
CA SER A 222 -4.13 -20.48 -5.76
C SER A 222 -4.63 -19.18 -6.36
N VAL A 223 -3.87 -18.11 -6.11
CA VAL A 223 -4.03 -16.78 -6.69
C VAL A 223 -2.68 -16.25 -7.13
N ASP A 224 -2.67 -15.35 -8.12
CA ASP A 224 -1.46 -14.67 -8.56
C ASP A 224 -1.45 -13.24 -8.00
N LEU A 225 -0.35 -12.85 -7.37
CA LEU A 225 -0.12 -11.47 -6.94
C LEU A 225 0.09 -10.58 -8.17
N ALA A 226 -0.66 -9.49 -8.24
CA ALA A 226 -0.65 -8.62 -9.41
C ALA A 226 -0.61 -7.12 -9.06
N GLY A 227 -0.36 -6.31 -10.10
CA GLY A 227 -0.42 -4.86 -10.03
C GLY A 227 0.66 -4.20 -9.17
N ALA A 228 0.58 -2.88 -9.04
CA ALA A 228 1.56 -2.07 -8.30
C ALA A 228 1.66 -2.46 -6.81
N GLN A 229 0.56 -2.93 -6.22
CA GLN A 229 0.47 -3.33 -4.82
C GLN A 229 0.84 -4.79 -4.55
N ARG A 230 1.29 -5.55 -5.56
CA ARG A 230 1.75 -6.95 -5.41
C ARG A 230 0.77 -7.79 -4.60
N GLU A 231 -0.52 -7.64 -4.89
CA GLU A 231 -1.61 -8.18 -4.07
C GLU A 231 -2.55 -9.05 -4.88
N ALA A 232 -3.21 -9.98 -4.19
CA ALA A 232 -4.33 -10.74 -4.73
C ALA A 232 -5.51 -10.66 -3.77
N VAL A 233 -6.70 -10.55 -4.35
CA VAL A 233 -7.98 -10.53 -3.61
C VAL A 233 -8.69 -11.85 -3.86
N PHE A 234 -9.16 -12.48 -2.78
CA PHE A 234 -9.93 -13.70 -2.84
C PHE A 234 -10.97 -13.74 -1.72
N TYR A 235 -11.86 -14.72 -1.81
CA TYR A 235 -12.98 -14.89 -0.91
C TYR A 235 -13.05 -16.34 -0.45
N VAL A 236 -13.60 -16.55 0.74
CA VAL A 236 -13.68 -17.85 1.40
C VAL A 236 -15.13 -18.19 1.64
N ARG A 237 -15.54 -19.40 1.28
CA ARG A 237 -16.82 -19.98 1.70
C ARG A 237 -16.55 -21.13 2.66
N ALA A 238 -16.86 -20.91 3.93
CA ALA A 238 -16.63 -21.90 4.98
C ALA A 238 -17.76 -22.94 5.03
N ALA A 239 -17.42 -24.22 5.25
CA ALA A 239 -18.41 -25.29 5.29
C ALA A 239 -18.92 -25.64 6.71
N ALA A 240 -18.23 -25.20 7.76
CA ALA A 240 -18.57 -25.53 9.15
C ALA A 240 -18.22 -24.39 10.12
N SER A 241 -19.02 -24.25 11.18
CA SER A 241 -18.79 -23.30 12.27
C SER A 241 -17.54 -23.64 13.08
N GLY A 242 -16.87 -22.65 13.64
CA GLY A 242 -15.64 -22.82 14.43
C GLY A 242 -14.52 -21.89 13.95
N VAL A 243 -13.28 -22.21 14.31
CA VAL A 243 -12.12 -21.47 13.81
C VAL A 243 -11.65 -22.13 12.52
N LEU A 244 -11.64 -21.37 11.43
CA LEU A 244 -11.09 -21.77 10.14
C LEU A 244 -9.74 -21.05 9.95
N THR A 245 -8.64 -21.79 10.01
CA THR A 245 -7.31 -21.24 9.72
C THR A 245 -7.09 -21.28 8.21
N VAL A 246 -7.00 -20.12 7.58
CA VAL A 246 -6.63 -19.98 6.17
C VAL A 246 -5.12 -19.81 6.09
N THR A 247 -4.47 -20.61 5.25
CA THR A 247 -3.04 -20.57 5.00
C THR A 247 -2.78 -20.10 3.57
N ALA A 248 -1.86 -19.15 3.42
CA ALA A 248 -1.33 -18.70 2.14
C ALA A 248 0.16 -19.01 2.08
N THR A 249 0.61 -19.62 0.99
CA THR A 249 2.02 -20.04 0.79
C THR A 249 2.54 -19.47 -0.52
N GLY A 250 3.63 -18.72 -0.46
CA GLY A 250 4.30 -18.12 -1.62
C GLY A 250 5.82 -18.11 -1.41
N ASP A 251 6.60 -18.36 -2.46
CA ASP A 251 8.06 -18.53 -2.39
C ASP A 251 8.55 -19.53 -1.31
N GLY A 252 7.72 -20.51 -0.94
CA GLY A 252 8.04 -21.51 0.08
C GLY A 252 7.78 -21.07 1.53
N GLU A 253 7.43 -19.80 1.76
CA GLU A 253 7.04 -19.26 3.06
C GLU A 253 5.52 -19.28 3.23
N SER A 254 5.04 -19.51 4.46
CA SER A 254 3.61 -19.59 4.75
C SER A 254 3.18 -18.59 5.81
N THR A 255 2.00 -18.01 5.61
CA THR A 255 1.31 -17.17 6.60
C THR A 255 -0.09 -17.70 6.85
N THR A 256 -0.65 -17.39 8.01
CA THR A 256 -2.00 -17.86 8.39
C THR A 256 -2.88 -16.70 8.87
N GLN A 257 -4.18 -16.86 8.67
CA GLN A 257 -5.20 -16.00 9.22
C GLN A 257 -6.39 -16.84 9.68
N ASP A 258 -6.74 -16.70 10.95
CA ASP A 258 -7.93 -17.34 11.50
C ASP A 258 -9.19 -16.54 11.16
N LEU A 259 -10.20 -17.24 10.68
CA LEU A 259 -11.56 -16.74 10.50
C LEU A 259 -12.47 -17.35 11.55
N THR A 260 -13.31 -16.53 12.17
CA THR A 260 -14.37 -17.02 13.07
C THR A 260 -15.59 -17.38 12.24
N VAL A 261 -15.88 -18.67 12.08
CA VAL A 261 -17.05 -19.14 11.35
C VAL A 261 -18.23 -19.33 12.30
N ARG A 262 -19.36 -18.66 12.00
CA ARG A 262 -20.58 -18.66 12.83
C ARG A 262 -21.73 -19.38 12.15
#